data_AF-A0A4Q3UUG5-F1
#
_entry.id   AF-A0A4Q3UUG5-F1
#
_cell.length_a   1.000
_cell.length_b   1.000
_cell.length_c   1.000
_cell.angle_alpha   90.00
_cell.angle_beta   90.00
_cell.angle_gamma   90.00
#
_symmetry.space_group_name_H-M   'P 1'
#
loop_
_entity.id
_entity.type
_entity.pdbx_description
1 polymer ?
#
loop_
_entity_poly.entity_id
_entity_poly.type
_entity_poly.pdbx_seq_one_letter_code
_entity_poly.pdbx_strand_id
1 'polypeptide(L)'
;MSHAVGLDCALVLSGHVTLEEAEPVLRWLVDHPAGRVDWRACTGCHTAVLQVLMAVRPPMSGPVANAFLARWFDIDMSVAASVDCPQ
;
A
#
# COMPACT_ATOMS: atom_id res chain seq x y z
N MET A 1 12.74 8.05 -8.06
CA MET A 1 12.82 8.03 -6.59
C MET A 1 11.66 7.18 -6.13
N SER A 2 11.95 6.01 -5.55
CA SER A 2 10.97 5.01 -5.14
C SER A 2 11.02 4.92 -3.62
N HIS A 3 9.89 5.13 -2.96
CA HIS A 3 9.87 5.21 -1.50
C HIS A 3 8.50 4.78 -0.93
N ALA A 4 8.55 3.92 0.09
CA ALA A 4 7.52 3.69 1.09
C ALA A 4 7.76 4.60 2.31
N VAL A 5 6.79 5.43 2.68
CA VAL A 5 6.87 6.34 3.84
C VAL A 5 5.67 6.14 4.75
N GLY A 6 5.92 5.74 6.01
CA GLY A 6 4.90 5.60 7.04
C GLY A 6 4.71 6.91 7.81
N LEU A 7 3.48 7.44 7.78
CA LEU A 7 2.95 8.42 8.73
C LEU A 7 2.12 7.67 9.80
N ASP A 8 1.75 8.33 10.89
CA ASP A 8 1.11 7.68 12.05
C ASP A 8 -0.13 6.81 11.73
N CYS A 9 -0.84 7.11 10.63
CA CYS A 9 -2.01 6.33 10.19
C CYS A 9 -2.03 5.99 8.68
N ALA A 10 -0.96 6.30 7.93
CA ALA A 10 -0.91 5.98 6.50
C ALA A 10 0.51 5.69 5.97
N LEU A 11 0.63 4.64 5.15
CA LEU A 11 1.84 4.27 4.42
C LEU A 11 1.69 4.65 2.94
N VAL A 12 2.53 5.56 2.45
CA VAL A 12 2.51 6.01 1.06
C VAL A 12 3.52 5.21 0.23
N LEU A 13 3.04 4.52 -0.80
CA LEU A 13 3.84 3.82 -1.80
C LEU A 13 3.94 4.66 -3.08
N SER A 14 5.15 5.04 -3.45
CA SER A 14 5.38 5.94 -4.58
C SER A 14 6.55 5.49 -5.47
N GLY A 15 6.45 5.75 -6.77
CA GLY A 15 7.45 5.32 -7.74
C GLY A 15 7.47 3.79 -7.90
N HIS A 16 8.66 3.21 -8.11
CA HIS A 16 8.83 1.77 -8.29
C HIS A 16 9.27 1.09 -7.00
N VAL A 17 8.32 0.57 -6.22
CA VAL A 17 8.58 -0.06 -4.92
C VAL A 17 9.34 -1.38 -5.10
N THR A 18 10.49 -1.51 -4.44
CA THR A 18 11.44 -2.60 -4.65
C THR A 18 11.25 -3.76 -3.68
N LEU A 19 12.09 -4.79 -3.80
CA LEU A 19 12.07 -5.96 -2.90
C LEU A 19 12.44 -5.56 -1.46
N GLU A 20 13.42 -4.68 -1.31
CA GLU A 20 13.96 -4.23 -0.02
C GLU A 20 12.90 -3.52 0.84
N GLU A 21 11.87 -2.96 0.20
CA GLU A 21 10.77 -2.29 0.88
C GLU A 21 9.70 -3.27 1.39
N ALA A 22 9.72 -4.55 1.01
CA ALA A 22 8.70 -5.52 1.41
C ALA A 22 8.68 -5.80 2.93
N GLU A 23 9.84 -5.95 3.56
CA GLU A 23 9.93 -6.16 5.02
C GLU A 23 9.51 -4.90 5.80
N PRO A 24 10.00 -3.68 5.46
CA PRO A 24 9.53 -2.45 6.10
C PRO A 24 8.03 -2.23 5.95
N VAL A 25 7.45 -2.54 4.79
CA VAL A 25 6.00 -2.45 4.54
C VAL A 25 5.25 -3.42 5.47
N LEU A 26 5.67 -4.68 5.54
CA LEU A 26 5.04 -5.67 6.42
C LEU A 26 5.13 -5.24 7.89
N ARG A 27 6.31 -4.78 8.32
CA ARG A 27 6.54 -4.33 9.68
C ARG A 27 5.61 -3.18 10.04
N TRP A 28 5.52 -2.16 9.18
CA TRP A 28 4.64 -1.02 9.41
C TRP A 28 3.17 -1.46 9.52
N LEU A 29 2.72 -2.36 8.65
CA LEU A 29 1.35 -2.87 8.65
C LEU A 29 1.00 -3.69 9.91
N VAL A 30 1.96 -4.44 10.45
CA VAL A 30 1.79 -5.16 11.71
C VAL A 30 1.70 -4.20 12.90
N ASP A 31 2.51 -3.15 12.90
CA ASP A 31 2.51 -2.12 13.96
C ASP A 31 1.29 -1.18 13.86
N HIS A 32 0.70 -1.05 12.66
CA HIS A 32 -0.47 -0.19 12.38
C HIS A 32 -1.61 -1.00 11.75
N PRO A 33 -2.32 -1.85 12.52
CA PRO A 33 -3.34 -2.76 11.97
C PRO A 33 -4.54 -2.03 11.34
N ALA A 34 -4.78 -0.77 11.68
CA ALA A 34 -5.78 0.11 11.05
C ALA A 34 -5.19 1.10 10.03
N GLY A 35 -3.88 1.01 9.79
CA GLY A 35 -3.13 1.89 8.92
C GLY A 35 -3.51 1.71 7.45
N ARG A 36 -3.68 2.83 6.73
CA ARG A 36 -4.04 2.83 5.31
C ARG A 36 -2.81 2.78 4.42
N VAL A 37 -2.88 2.09 3.29
CA VAL A 37 -1.86 2.15 2.24
C VAL A 37 -2.34 3.04 1.09
N ASP A 38 -1.61 4.11 0.81
CA ASP A 38 -1.82 4.96 -0.36
C ASP A 38 -0.81 4.63 -1.45
N TRP A 39 -1.27 4.01 -2.52
CA TRP A 39 -0.43 3.61 -3.66
C TRP A 39 -0.75 4.36 -4.95
N ARG A 40 -1.49 5.48 -4.88
CA ARG A 40 -1.91 6.22 -6.09
C ARG A 40 -0.72 6.76 -6.88
N ALA A 41 0.42 6.99 -6.22
CA ALA A 41 1.67 7.41 -6.87
C ALA A 41 2.62 6.24 -7.22
N CYS A 42 2.20 4.99 -7.00
CA CYS A 42 2.99 3.80 -7.30
C CYS A 42 2.96 3.52 -8.81
N THR A 43 4.13 3.54 -9.42
CA THR A 43 4.34 3.26 -10.85
C THR A 43 4.81 1.83 -11.11
N GLY A 44 5.19 1.09 -10.06
CA GLY A 44 5.50 -0.32 -10.13
C GLY A 44 5.76 -0.88 -8.74
N CYS A 45 5.50 -2.16 -8.54
CA CYS A 45 5.60 -2.78 -7.23
C CYS A 45 6.19 -4.18 -7.39
N HIS A 46 7.26 -4.47 -6.66
CA HIS A 46 7.82 -5.81 -6.63
C HIS A 46 6.78 -6.81 -6.12
N THR A 47 6.80 -8.03 -6.63
CA THR A 47 5.82 -9.08 -6.29
C THR A 47 5.78 -9.38 -4.79
N ALA A 48 6.92 -9.31 -4.11
CA ALA A 48 7.00 -9.47 -2.65
C ALA A 48 6.16 -8.44 -1.88
N VAL A 49 6.16 -7.17 -2.31
CA VAL A 49 5.34 -6.11 -1.68
C VAL A 49 3.86 -6.37 -1.95
N LEU A 50 3.50 -6.77 -3.18
CA LEU A 50 2.13 -7.15 -3.52
C LEU A 50 1.65 -8.35 -2.67
N GLN A 51 2.51 -9.33 -2.42
CA GLN A 51 2.21 -10.47 -1.56
C GLN A 51 1.92 -10.04 -0.12
N VAL A 52 2.71 -9.11 0.43
CA VAL A 52 2.44 -8.52 1.75
C VAL A 52 1.08 -7.84 1.78
N LEU A 53 0.78 -7.00 0.79
CA LEU A 53 -0.52 -6.30 0.72
C LEU A 53 -1.70 -7.27 0.60
N MET A 54 -1.58 -8.33 -0.19
CA MET A 54 -2.62 -9.35 -0.33
C MET A 54 -2.80 -10.22 0.92
N ALA A 55 -1.72 -10.47 1.65
CA ALA A 55 -1.75 -11.28 2.88
C ALA A 55 -2.37 -10.49 4.05
N VAL A 56 -2.00 -9.21 4.19
CA VAL A 56 -2.49 -8.35 5.27
C VAL A 56 -3.87 -7.76 4.95
N ARG A 57 -4.13 -7.44 3.69
CA ARG A 57 -5.35 -6.76 3.20
C ARG A 57 -5.63 -5.45 3.94
N PRO A 58 -4.66 -4.51 3.98
CA PRO A 58 -4.89 -3.23 4.62
C PRO A 58 -5.94 -2.42 3.85
N PRO A 59 -6.56 -1.42 4.50
CA PRO A 59 -7.33 -0.40 3.78
C PRO A 59 -6.46 0.28 2.72
N MET A 60 -6.92 0.37 1.48
CA MET A 60 -6.16 0.97 0.38
C MET A 60 -6.78 2.31 -0.07
N SER A 61 -5.95 3.24 -0.56
CA SER A 61 -6.41 4.49 -1.19
C SER A 61 -6.42 4.40 -2.71
N GLY A 62 -7.62 4.39 -3.29
CA GLY A 62 -7.85 4.58 -4.72
C GLY A 62 -7.16 3.55 -5.64
N PRO A 63 -7.30 3.73 -6.97
CA PRO A 63 -6.59 2.90 -7.92
C PRO A 63 -5.11 3.30 -7.99
N VAL A 64 -4.24 2.33 -8.21
CA VAL A 64 -2.82 2.54 -8.49
C VAL A 64 -2.62 3.22 -9.85
N ALA A 65 -1.67 4.16 -9.96
CA ALA A 65 -1.41 4.87 -11.23
C ALA A 65 -0.97 3.96 -12.38
N ASN A 66 -0.37 2.80 -12.08
CA ASN A 66 0.07 1.86 -13.08
C ASN A 66 -1.10 0.99 -13.61
N ALA A 67 -1.41 1.12 -14.90
CA ALA A 67 -2.50 0.40 -15.56
C ALA A 67 -2.37 -1.14 -15.53
N PHE A 68 -1.15 -1.68 -15.53
CA PHE A 68 -0.94 -3.12 -15.37
C PHE A 68 -1.32 -3.57 -13.97
N LEU A 69 -0.87 -2.86 -12.92
CA LEU A 69 -1.25 -3.20 -11.55
C LEU A 69 -2.76 -3.02 -11.32
N ALA A 70 -3.35 -1.93 -11.81
CA ALA A 70 -4.78 -1.68 -11.70
C ALA A 70 -5.62 -2.81 -12.32
N ARG A 71 -5.19 -3.35 -13.47
CA ARG A 71 -5.88 -4.46 -14.15
C ARG A 71 -6.02 -5.72 -13.29
N TRP A 72 -5.06 -6.00 -12.40
CA TRP A 72 -5.03 -7.24 -11.64
C TRP A 72 -5.47 -7.07 -10.19
N PHE A 73 -5.30 -5.89 -9.59
CA PHE A 73 -5.37 -5.72 -8.14
C PHE A 73 -6.46 -4.74 -7.66
N ASP A 74 -7.15 -4.02 -8.55
CA ASP A 74 -8.16 -3.02 -8.14
C ASP A 74 -9.52 -3.64 -7.76
N ILE A 75 -9.74 -4.92 -8.06
CA ILE A 75 -11.04 -5.61 -7.91
C ILE A 75 -11.38 -5.94 -6.45
N ASP A 76 -10.39 -6.24 -5.59
CA ASP A 76 -10.60 -6.70 -4.21
C ASP A 76 -10.01 -5.75 -3.16
N MET A 77 -9.10 -4.87 -3.58
CA MET A 77 -8.37 -3.94 -2.70
C MET A 77 -9.15 -2.63 -2.43
N SER A 78 -10.28 -2.44 -3.11
CA SER A 78 -11.18 -1.29 -2.97
C SER A 78 -12.26 -1.56 -1.91
N VAL A 79 -11.89 -1.59 -0.64
CA VAL A 79 -12.87 -1.31 0.43
C VAL A 79 -12.57 0.06 1.02
N ALA A 80 -13.46 1.01 0.73
CA ALA A 80 -13.49 2.30 1.40
C ALA A 80 -13.91 2.08 2.86
N ALA A 81 -12.96 2.14 3.78
CA ALA A 81 -13.25 2.52 5.15
C ALA A 81 -12.80 3.96 5.30
N SER A 82 -13.71 4.90 5.58
CA SER A 82 -13.30 6.15 6.24
C SER A 82 -12.76 5.74 7.60
N VAL A 83 -11.45 5.82 7.79
CA VAL A 83 -10.85 5.75 9.13
C VAL A 83 -10.59 7.19 9.49
N ASP A 84 -11.46 7.77 10.31
CA ASP A 84 -11.18 9.02 11.00
C ASP A 84 -9.99 8.75 11.92
N CYS A 85 -8.82 9.25 11.53
CA CYS A 85 -7.65 9.27 12.41
C CYS A 85 -7.85 10.46 13.36
N PRO A 86 -8.06 10.25 14.68
CA PRO A 86 -7.94 11.35 15.62
C PRO A 86 -6.50 11.87 15.56
N GLN A 87 -6.35 13.16 15.30
CA GLN A 87 -5.08 13.89 15.38
C GLN A 87 -4.48 13.76 16.78
#